data_AF-A0A822HPT4-F1
#
_entry.id   AF-A0A822HPT4-F1
#
_cell.length_a   1.000
_cell.length_b   1.000
_cell.length_c   1.000
_cell.angle_alpha   90.00
_cell.angle_beta   90.00
_cell.angle_gamma   90.00
#
_symmetry.space_group_name_H-M   'P 1'
#
loop_
_entity.id
_entity.type
_entity.pdbx_description
1 polymer ?
#
loop_
_entity_poly.entity_id
_entity_poly.type
_entity_poly.pdbx_seq_one_letter_code
_entity_poly.pdbx_strand_id
1 'polypeptide(L)'
;TIHTTSFSIDYVGISVHGFGSGFLHIYYSAPQWYYDKIEYQYVFILLLLGIFACFLNCFAQYYFHPPYPPLKRICQFLPCGILWIYSIIPLIIGLFSCKFPLNLSSICHLGQVILFLIGATLFAFDLPQRFWPGALDFIWQIH
;
A
#
# COMPACT_ATOMS: atom_id res chain seq x y z
N THR A 1 9.96 -10.06 23.18
CA THR A 1 10.20 -8.60 23.10
C THR A 1 10.80 -8.20 21.76
N ILE A 2 12.00 -8.70 21.39
CA ILE A 2 12.67 -8.37 20.12
C ILE A 2 11.78 -8.65 18.89
N HIS A 3 11.16 -9.84 18.84
CA HIS A 3 10.26 -10.24 17.75
C HIS A 3 9.12 -9.22 17.52
N THR A 4 8.40 -8.81 18.57
CA THR A 4 7.30 -7.84 18.45
C THR A 4 7.78 -6.47 18.00
N THR A 5 8.92 -6.01 18.51
CA THR A 5 9.51 -4.72 18.12
C THR A 5 9.91 -4.73 16.64
N SER A 6 10.49 -5.82 16.13
CA SER A 6 10.82 -5.95 14.71
C SER A 6 9.58 -5.86 13.81
N PHE A 7 8.47 -6.51 14.20
CA PHE A 7 7.20 -6.38 13.46
C PHE A 7 6.64 -4.95 13.50
N SER A 8 6.72 -4.26 14.63
CA SER A 8 6.28 -2.86 14.71
C SER A 8 7.10 -1.94 13.80
N ILE A 9 8.41 -2.16 13.69
CA ILE A 9 9.29 -1.39 12.80
C ILE A 9 8.91 -1.62 11.32
N ASP A 10 8.61 -2.87 10.94
CA ASP A 10 8.16 -3.20 9.59
C ASP A 10 6.85 -2.46 9.23
N TYR A 11 5.88 -2.44 10.13
CA TYR A 11 4.62 -1.72 9.92
C TYR A 11 4.79 -0.20 9.83
N VAL A 12 5.72 0.37 10.60
CA VAL A 12 6.11 1.78 10.45
C VAL A 12 6.70 1.99 9.06
N GLY A 13 7.59 1.11 8.60
CA GLY A 13 8.19 1.16 7.27
C GLY A 13 7.14 1.19 6.15
N ILE A 14 6.16 0.28 6.20
CA ILE A 14 5.04 0.23 5.23
C ILE A 14 4.26 1.55 5.23
N SER A 15 3.98 2.10 6.41
CA SER A 15 3.20 3.33 6.56
C SER A 15 3.97 4.56 6.04
N VAL A 16 5.26 4.66 6.35
CA VAL A 16 6.15 5.72 5.85
C VAL A 16 6.31 5.63 4.33
N HIS A 17 6.44 4.42 3.78
CA HIS A 17 6.50 4.21 2.34
C HIS A 17 5.18 4.62 1.66
N GLY A 18 4.02 4.27 2.22
CA GLY A 18 2.71 4.66 1.70
C GLY A 18 2.52 6.20 1.70
N PHE A 19 2.92 6.87 2.78
CA PHE A 19 2.91 8.33 2.85
C PHE A 19 3.90 8.96 1.86
N GLY A 20 5.15 8.52 1.84
CA GLY A 20 6.20 9.09 0.99
C GLY A 20 5.88 8.94 -0.50
N SER A 21 5.37 7.77 -0.92
CA SER A 21 4.95 7.54 -2.30
C SER A 21 3.80 8.47 -2.72
N GLY A 22 2.76 8.59 -1.89
CA GLY A 22 1.64 9.50 -2.18
C GLY A 22 2.06 10.97 -2.22
N PHE A 23 2.95 11.38 -1.31
CA PHE A 23 3.52 12.73 -1.29
C PHE A 23 4.26 13.04 -2.60
N LEU A 24 5.10 12.11 -3.07
CA LEU A 24 5.80 12.26 -4.35
C LEU A 24 4.83 12.27 -5.53
N HIS A 25 3.77 11.47 -5.52
CA HIS A 25 2.77 11.46 -6.60
C HIS A 25 2.01 12.78 -6.71
N ILE A 26 1.58 13.37 -5.59
CA ILE A 26 0.92 14.69 -5.64
C ILE A 26 1.91 15.76 -6.11
N TYR A 27 3.17 15.71 -5.69
CA TYR A 27 4.14 16.76 -6.00
C TYR A 27 4.70 16.68 -7.43
N TYR A 28 4.98 15.49 -7.95
CA TYR A 28 5.64 15.31 -9.26
C TYR A 28 4.70 14.88 -10.40
N SER A 29 3.57 14.23 -10.09
CA SER A 29 2.73 13.60 -11.11
C SER A 29 1.35 14.24 -11.26
N ALA A 30 0.92 15.06 -10.29
CA ALA A 30 -0.37 15.71 -10.36
C ALA A 30 -0.41 16.82 -11.41
N PRO A 31 -1.52 16.97 -12.15
CA PRO A 31 -1.76 18.17 -12.95
C PRO A 31 -1.78 19.42 -12.08
N GLN A 32 -1.19 20.53 -12.57
CA GLN A 32 -1.10 21.79 -11.82
C GLN A 32 -2.46 22.25 -11.27
N TRP A 33 -3.51 22.20 -12.10
CA TRP A 33 -4.87 22.61 -11.72
C TRP A 33 -5.46 21.79 -10.57
N TYR A 34 -5.02 20.54 -10.41
CA TYR A 34 -5.44 19.64 -9.33
C TYR A 34 -4.62 19.91 -8.08
N TYR A 35 -3.29 19.99 -8.24
CA TYR A 35 -2.34 20.29 -7.18
C TYR A 35 -2.73 21.57 -6.42
N ASP A 36 -2.91 22.68 -7.14
CA ASP A 36 -3.21 24.00 -6.56
C ASP A 36 -4.50 24.02 -5.72
N LYS A 37 -5.43 23.08 -5.97
CA LYS A 37 -6.70 23.00 -5.26
C LYS A 37 -6.68 22.12 -4.03
N ILE A 38 -5.86 21.06 -4.01
CA ILE A 38 -6.04 19.97 -3.05
C ILE A 38 -4.77 19.58 -2.30
N GLU A 39 -3.59 20.08 -2.66
CA GLU A 39 -2.30 19.68 -2.07
C GLU A 39 -2.36 19.53 -0.55
N TYR A 40 -2.71 20.59 0.17
CA TYR A 40 -2.73 20.59 1.63
C TYR A 40 -3.71 19.56 2.22
N GLN A 41 -4.92 19.48 1.65
CA GLN A 41 -5.94 18.52 2.09
C GLN A 41 -5.51 17.09 1.81
N TYR A 42 -4.90 16.86 0.65
CA TYR A 42 -4.41 15.57 0.22
C TYR A 42 -3.29 15.08 1.14
N VAL A 43 -2.27 15.90 1.37
CA VAL A 43 -1.14 15.55 2.23
C VAL A 43 -1.60 15.32 3.68
N PHE A 44 -2.55 16.13 4.17
CA PHE A 44 -3.10 15.94 5.51
C PHE A 44 -3.87 14.62 5.66
N ILE A 45 -4.75 14.29 4.70
CA ILE A 45 -5.48 13.01 4.71
C ILE A 45 -4.50 11.84 4.58
N LEU A 46 -3.50 11.97 3.72
CA LEU A 46 -2.45 10.96 3.53
C LEU A 46 -1.66 10.70 4.81
N LEU A 47 -1.33 11.76 5.56
CA LEU A 47 -0.67 11.65 6.87
C LEU A 47 -1.56 10.90 7.87
N LEU A 48 -2.84 11.27 7.96
CA LEU A 48 -3.79 10.60 8.86
C LEU A 48 -3.96 9.13 8.51
N LEU A 49 -4.07 8.79 7.22
CA LEU A 49 -4.13 7.41 6.75
C LEU A 49 -2.86 6.63 7.10
N GLY A 50 -1.68 7.24 6.94
CA GLY A 50 -0.40 6.63 7.32
C GLY A 50 -0.32 6.33 8.82
N ILE A 51 -0.70 7.30 9.67
CA ILE A 51 -0.75 7.11 11.12
C ILE A 51 -1.75 6.02 11.49
N PHE A 52 -2.94 6.03 10.87
CA PHE A 52 -3.98 5.06 11.16
C PHE A 52 -3.60 3.65 10.71
N ALA A 53 -2.97 3.49 9.56
CA ALA A 53 -2.42 2.22 9.10
C ALA A 53 -1.34 1.69 10.05
N CYS A 54 -0.41 2.53 10.48
CA CYS A 54 0.61 2.14 11.46
C CYS A 54 -0.03 1.71 12.79
N PHE A 55 -0.97 2.52 13.30
CA PHE A 55 -1.64 2.26 14.56
C PHE A 55 -2.43 0.96 14.53
N LEU A 56 -3.26 0.74 13.51
CA LEU A 56 -4.07 -0.48 13.39
C LEU A 56 -3.22 -1.73 13.21
N ASN A 57 -2.11 -1.66 12.46
CA ASN A 57 -1.20 -2.80 12.33
C ASN A 57 -0.56 -3.18 13.66
N CYS A 58 -0.03 -2.19 14.39
CA CYS A 58 0.54 -2.40 15.72
C CYS A 58 -0.52 -2.89 16.72
N PHE A 59 -1.72 -2.31 16.70
CA PHE A 59 -2.84 -2.73 17.54
C PHE A 59 -3.26 -4.17 17.25
N ALA A 60 -3.40 -4.55 15.98
CA ALA A 60 -3.78 -5.90 15.59
C ALA A 60 -2.73 -6.94 16.03
N GLN A 61 -1.44 -6.59 15.96
CA GLN A 61 -0.36 -7.47 16.42
C GLN A 61 -0.32 -7.60 17.96
N TYR A 62 -0.68 -6.54 18.69
CA TYR A 62 -0.71 -6.55 20.15
C TYR A 62 -1.96 -7.23 20.72
N TYR A 63 -3.15 -6.97 20.16
CA TYR A 63 -4.43 -7.38 20.72
C TYR A 63 -4.84 -8.80 20.35
N PHE A 64 -4.59 -9.24 19.11
CA PHE A 64 -5.02 -10.55 18.65
C PHE A 64 -4.02 -11.64 19.02
N HIS A 65 -4.46 -12.62 19.79
CA HIS A 65 -3.69 -13.80 20.17
C HIS A 65 -4.07 -15.05 19.35
N PRO A 66 -3.18 -16.05 19.24
CA PRO A 66 -3.50 -17.31 18.60
C PRO A 66 -4.66 -18.05 19.30
N PRO A 67 -5.55 -18.75 18.56
CA PRO A 67 -5.63 -18.81 17.09
C PRO A 67 -6.11 -17.48 16.50
N TYR A 68 -5.38 -16.96 15.50
CA TYR A 68 -5.64 -15.61 14.99
C TYR A 68 -6.98 -15.53 14.24
N PRO A 69 -7.88 -14.61 14.61
CA PRO A 69 -9.13 -14.42 13.90
C PRO A 69 -8.88 -13.71 12.55
N PRO A 70 -9.77 -13.89 11.56
CA PRO A 70 -9.68 -13.19 10.27
C PRO A 70 -9.70 -11.66 10.42
N LEU A 71 -10.28 -11.16 11.51
CA LEU A 71 -10.30 -9.74 11.84
C LEU A 71 -8.88 -9.16 12.00
N LYS A 72 -7.90 -9.94 12.49
CA LYS A 72 -6.50 -9.50 12.56
C LYS A 72 -5.98 -9.11 11.17
N ARG A 73 -6.23 -9.97 10.18
CA ARG A 73 -5.86 -9.74 8.77
C ARG A 73 -6.54 -8.48 8.25
N ILE A 74 -7.85 -8.31 8.49
CA ILE A 74 -8.59 -7.13 8.05
C ILE A 74 -8.00 -5.84 8.66
N CYS A 75 -7.72 -5.82 9.97
CA CYS A 75 -7.12 -4.65 10.63
C CYS A 75 -5.73 -4.29 10.08
N GLN A 76 -4.98 -5.27 9.56
CA GLN A 76 -3.65 -5.05 9.01
C GLN A 76 -3.68 -4.60 7.54
N PHE A 77 -4.44 -5.29 6.70
CA PHE A 77 -4.43 -5.06 5.25
C PHE A 77 -5.35 -3.93 4.81
N LEU A 78 -6.53 -3.77 5.41
CA LEU A 78 -7.51 -2.78 4.98
C LEU A 78 -6.97 -1.34 5.03
N PRO A 79 -6.37 -0.87 6.14
CA PRO A 79 -5.90 0.52 6.18
C PRO A 79 -4.70 0.77 5.27
N CYS A 80 -3.79 -0.21 5.11
CA CYS A 80 -2.69 -0.14 4.16
C CYS A 80 -3.20 -0.06 2.71
N GLY A 81 -4.22 -0.85 2.38
CA GLY A 81 -4.88 -0.82 1.07
C GLY A 81 -5.53 0.53 0.78
N ILE A 82 -6.24 1.10 1.76
CA ILE A 82 -6.85 2.44 1.61
C ILE A 82 -5.77 3.51 1.42
N LEU A 83 -4.69 3.46 2.21
CA LEU A 83 -3.54 4.37 2.07
C LEU A 83 -2.93 4.29 0.67
N TRP A 84 -2.74 3.08 0.15
CA TRP A 84 -2.19 2.87 -1.20
C TRP A 84 -3.14 3.35 -2.30
N ILE A 85 -4.45 3.04 -2.21
CA ILE A 85 -5.44 3.53 -3.17
C ILE A 85 -5.43 5.05 -3.20
N TYR A 86 -5.40 5.69 -2.02
CA TYR A 86 -5.35 7.13 -1.91
C TYR A 86 -4.05 7.71 -2.50
N SER A 87 -2.92 7.03 -2.29
CA SER A 87 -1.60 7.46 -2.77
C SER A 87 -1.50 7.51 -4.31
N ILE A 88 -2.28 6.71 -5.03
CA ILE A 88 -2.25 6.67 -6.51
C ILE A 88 -3.29 7.58 -7.20
N ILE A 89 -4.22 8.19 -6.46
CA ILE A 89 -5.27 9.06 -7.05
C ILE A 89 -4.70 10.19 -7.95
N PRO A 90 -3.67 10.96 -7.53
CA PRO A 90 -3.14 12.05 -8.36
C PRO A 90 -2.58 11.54 -9.69
N LEU A 91 -2.02 10.34 -9.67
CA LEU A 91 -1.46 9.68 -10.85
C LEU A 91 -2.55 9.28 -11.85
N ILE A 92 -3.65 8.71 -11.36
CA ILE A 92 -4.82 8.36 -12.18
C ILE A 92 -5.41 9.61 -12.83
N ILE A 93 -5.59 10.69 -12.07
CA ILE A 93 -6.11 11.97 -12.57
C ILE A 93 -5.17 12.57 -13.63
N GLY A 94 -3.86 12.47 -13.40
CA GLY A 94 -2.82 12.86 -14.37
C GLY A 94 -2.94 12.10 -15.69
N LEU A 95 -3.06 10.77 -15.62
CA LEU A 95 -3.19 9.91 -16.79
C LEU A 95 -4.44 10.21 -17.62
N PHE A 96 -5.60 10.43 -16.98
CA PHE A 96 -6.84 10.79 -17.69
C PHE A 96 -6.75 12.16 -18.37
N SER A 97 -5.90 13.07 -17.85
CA SER A 97 -5.70 14.40 -18.42
C SER A 97 -4.67 14.42 -19.56
N CYS A 98 -3.89 13.35 -19.75
CA CYS A 98 -2.88 13.26 -20.79
C CYS A 98 -3.49 13.10 -22.19
N LYS A 99 -2.95 13.85 -23.16
CA LYS A 99 -3.22 13.61 -24.59
C LYS A 99 -2.28 12.50 -25.07
N PHE A 100 -2.81 11.55 -25.84
CA PHE A 100 -2.00 10.51 -26.47
C PHE A 100 -1.03 11.12 -27.51
N PRO A 101 0.20 10.57 -27.65
CA PRO A 101 0.74 9.39 -26.98
C PRO A 101 1.24 9.64 -25.54
N LEU A 102 1.16 8.62 -24.69
CA LEU A 102 1.66 8.64 -23.31
C LEU A 102 3.19 8.71 -23.27
N ASN A 103 3.72 9.47 -22.32
CA ASN A 103 5.16 9.51 -22.05
C ASN A 103 5.65 8.20 -21.41
N LEU A 104 6.93 7.86 -21.62
CA LEU A 104 7.56 6.66 -21.05
C LEU A 104 7.40 6.57 -19.53
N SER A 105 7.52 7.69 -18.81
CA SER A 105 7.33 7.77 -17.35
C SER A 105 5.93 7.29 -16.94
N SER A 106 4.89 7.75 -17.64
CA SER A 106 3.50 7.35 -17.38
C SER A 106 3.27 5.86 -17.59
N ILE A 107 3.93 5.26 -18.59
CA ILE A 107 3.86 3.82 -18.88
C ILE A 107 4.56 3.01 -17.78
N CYS A 108 5.75 3.43 -17.35
CA CYS A 108 6.48 2.77 -16.26
C CYS A 108 5.68 2.81 -14.95
N HIS A 109 5.07 3.95 -14.60
CA HIS A 109 4.23 4.06 -13.42
C HIS A 109 2.97 3.19 -13.49
N LEU A 110 2.32 3.12 -14.65
CA LEU A 110 1.20 2.17 -14.86
C LEU A 110 1.65 0.72 -14.64
N GLY A 111 2.82 0.35 -15.18
CA GLY A 111 3.42 -0.96 -14.96
C GLY A 111 3.66 -1.24 -13.47
N GLN A 112 4.23 -0.28 -12.74
CA GLN A 112 4.45 -0.40 -11.29
C GLN A 112 3.13 -0.62 -10.52
N VAL A 113 2.07 0.13 -10.83
CA VAL A 113 0.76 -0.02 -10.18
C VAL A 113 0.17 -1.40 -10.47
N ILE A 114 0.26 -1.88 -11.71
CA ILE A 114 -0.22 -3.22 -12.09
C ILE A 114 0.56 -4.32 -11.35
N LEU A 115 1.90 -4.22 -11.31
CA LEU A 115 2.73 -5.19 -10.60
C LEU A 115 2.42 -5.20 -9.10
N PHE A 116 2.19 -4.03 -8.50
CA PHE A 116 1.78 -3.94 -7.10
C PHE A 116 0.43 -4.61 -6.85
N LEU A 117 -0.58 -4.37 -7.71
CA LEU A 117 -1.90 -5.03 -7.60
C LEU A 117 -1.80 -6.54 -7.71
N ILE A 118 -0.98 -7.04 -8.64
CA ILE A 118 -0.70 -8.48 -8.79
C ILE A 118 -0.07 -9.01 -7.50
N GLY A 119 0.99 -8.38 -7.00
CA GLY A 119 1.65 -8.78 -5.76
C GLY A 119 0.71 -8.77 -4.55
N ALA A 120 -0.06 -7.69 -4.38
CA ALA A 120 -1.04 -7.57 -3.30
C ALA A 120 -2.13 -8.65 -3.37
N THR A 121 -2.56 -9.02 -4.57
CA THR A 121 -3.55 -10.09 -4.79
C THR A 121 -2.94 -11.45 -4.43
N LEU A 122 -1.74 -11.76 -4.93
CA LEU A 122 -1.05 -13.02 -4.60
C LEU A 122 -0.83 -13.15 -3.09
N PHE A 123 -0.43 -12.06 -2.43
CA PHE A 123 -0.23 -11.99 -0.99
C PHE A 123 -1.55 -12.12 -0.20
N ALA A 124 -2.64 -11.48 -0.64
CA ALA A 124 -3.92 -11.52 0.07
C ALA A 124 -4.63 -12.88 -0.02
N PHE A 125 -4.38 -13.65 -1.07
CA PHE A 125 -5.02 -14.95 -1.29
C PHE A 125 -4.11 -16.16 -1.01
N ASP A 126 -2.87 -15.90 -0.56
CA ASP A 126 -1.85 -16.92 -0.28
C ASP A 126 -1.59 -17.83 -1.50
N LEU A 127 -1.56 -17.23 -2.70
CA LEU A 127 -1.43 -17.93 -3.99
C LEU A 127 0.02 -17.98 -4.48
N PRO A 128 0.66 -19.15 -4.61
CA PRO A 128 0.07 -20.47 -4.89
C PRO A 128 0.16 -21.51 -3.77
N GLN A 129 0.66 -21.16 -2.57
CA GLN A 129 0.73 -22.08 -1.42
C GLN A 129 -0.63 -22.69 -1.06
N ARG A 130 -1.73 -21.97 -1.32
CA ARG A 130 -3.09 -22.48 -1.19
C ARG A 130 -3.39 -23.70 -2.09
N PHE A 131 -2.76 -23.80 -3.25
CA PHE A 131 -2.98 -24.89 -4.20
C PHE A 131 -2.04 -26.08 -3.99
N TRP A 132 -0.83 -25.85 -3.46
CA TRP A 132 0.14 -26.89 -3.15
C TRP A 132 0.74 -26.72 -1.74
N PRO A 133 -0.04 -27.02 -0.68
CA PRO A 133 0.44 -26.91 0.69
C PRO A 133 1.62 -27.86 0.92
N GLY A 134 2.74 -27.34 1.42
CA GLY A 134 3.96 -28.11 1.73
C GLY A 134 4.96 -28.29 0.59
N ALA A 135 4.59 -27.97 -0.66
CA ALA A 135 5.48 -28.13 -1.81
C ALA A 135 6.34 -26.88 -2.10
N LEU A 136 5.92 -25.72 -1.58
CA LEU A 136 6.49 -24.40 -1.88
C LEU A 136 7.03 -23.70 -0.61
N ASP A 137 7.39 -24.49 0.40
CA ASP A 137 7.78 -23.97 1.72
C ASP A 137 9.17 -23.32 1.72
N PHE A 138 10.03 -23.69 0.76
CA PHE A 138 11.40 -23.17 0.64
C PHE A 138 11.58 -22.17 -0.51
N ILE A 139 11.00 -22.46 -1.66
CA ILE A 139 11.08 -21.66 -2.89
C ILE A 139 9.64 -21.34 -3.30
N TRP A 140 9.37 -20.09 -3.68
CA TRP A 140 8.06 -19.63 -4.19
C TRP A 140 6.95 -19.46 -3.13
N GLN A 141 7.31 -19.38 -1.85
CA GLN A 141 6.42 -18.86 -0.82
C GLN A 141 6.09 -17.39 -1.07
N ILE A 142 4.83 -16.99 -0.85
CA ILE A 142 4.43 -15.59 -0.96
C ILE A 142 4.72 -14.92 0.37
N HIS A 143 5.94 -14.40 0.51
CA HIS A 143 6.34 -13.51 1.60
C HIS A 143 7.46 -12.60 1.14
#